data_AF-A0A931T7Z7-F1
#
_entry.id   AF-A0A931T7Z7-F1
#
_cell.length_a   1.000
_cell.length_b   1.000
_cell.length_c   1.000
_cell.angle_alpha   90.00
_cell.angle_beta   90.00
_cell.angle_gamma   90.00
#
_symmetry.space_group_name_H-M   'P 1'
#
loop_
_entity.id
_entity.type
_entity.pdbx_description
1 polymer ?
#
loop_
_entity_poly.entity_id
_entity_poly.type
_entity_poly.pdbx_seq_one_letter_code
_entity_poly.pdbx_strand_id
1 'polypeptide(L)'
;MNDELRTQKEEPKAAPDIHDRTFDFACRIVRLYEALRRKAGPGRAISTQLLKSGTSIGANLEEARGGQSRADFASKCCIALKEARESHYWLRIVDACGILPLQSIRPLVNEANEIVAILTTIVKRTSVR
;
A
#
# COMPACT_ATOMS: atom_id res chain seq x y z
N MET A 1 20.08 -18.13 -44.41
CA MET A 1 19.66 -18.57 -43.07
C MET A 1 20.68 -18.03 -42.08
N ASN A 2 20.48 -16.79 -41.63
CA ASN A 2 21.04 -16.30 -40.38
C ASN A 2 20.04 -15.27 -39.88
N ASP A 3 19.38 -15.70 -38.81
CA ASP A 3 18.29 -15.06 -38.11
C ASP A 3 18.84 -13.81 -37.41
N GLU A 4 18.40 -12.64 -37.85
CA GLU A 4 18.65 -11.38 -37.16
C GLU A 4 17.88 -11.40 -35.84
N LEU A 5 18.49 -11.96 -34.78
CA LEU A 5 18.03 -11.75 -33.42
C LEU A 5 18.19 -10.27 -33.07
N ARG A 6 17.14 -9.52 -33.39
CA ARG A 6 16.88 -8.18 -32.92
C ARG A 6 16.65 -8.27 -31.41
N THR A 7 17.72 -8.10 -30.65
CA THR A 7 17.67 -7.92 -29.19
C THR A 7 16.76 -6.73 -28.91
N GLN A 8 15.52 -6.98 -28.50
CA GLN A 8 14.63 -5.93 -28.03
C GLN A 8 15.23 -5.38 -26.74
N LYS A 9 15.74 -4.15 -26.81
CA LYS A 9 16.13 -3.38 -25.64
C LYS A 9 14.84 -3.08 -24.89
N GLU A 10 14.62 -3.71 -23.73
CA GLU A 10 13.50 -3.35 -22.86
C GLU A 10 13.71 -1.89 -22.41
N GLU A 11 12.81 -1.02 -22.88
CA GLU A 11 12.74 0.37 -22.42
C GLU A 11 12.52 0.39 -20.90
N PRO A 12 13.18 1.28 -20.14
CA PRO A 12 13.02 1.34 -18.70
C PRO A 12 11.56 1.64 -18.36
N LYS A 13 10.90 0.69 -17.69
CA LYS A 13 9.52 0.86 -17.20
C LYS A 13 9.48 2.10 -16.32
N ALA A 14 8.58 3.04 -16.63
CA ALA A 14 8.35 4.22 -15.80
C ALA A 14 8.13 3.82 -14.34
N ALA A 15 8.58 4.67 -13.40
CA ALA A 15 8.39 4.40 -11.98
C ALA A 15 6.91 4.06 -11.70
N PRO A 16 6.62 2.99 -10.92
CA PRO A 16 5.24 2.57 -10.67
C PRO A 16 4.44 3.71 -10.06
N ASP A 17 3.24 3.95 -10.57
CA ASP A 17 2.36 4.98 -10.03
C ASP A 17 1.78 4.54 -8.67
N ILE A 18 1.03 5.44 -8.02
CA ILE A 18 0.47 5.16 -6.68
C ILE A 18 -0.57 4.03 -6.70
N HIS A 19 -1.26 3.78 -7.82
CA HIS A 19 -2.22 2.68 -7.95
C HIS A 19 -1.48 1.34 -7.98
N ASP A 20 -0.45 1.21 -8.83
CA ASP A 20 0.38 0.01 -8.90
C ASP A 20 1.04 -0.30 -7.55
N ARG A 21 1.58 0.73 -6.89
CA ARG A 21 2.22 0.58 -5.57
C ARG A 21 1.25 0.12 -4.50
N THR A 22 0.06 0.72 -4.45
CA THR A 22 -0.93 0.36 -3.42
C THR A 22 -1.59 -0.99 -3.68
N PHE A 23 -1.68 -1.43 -4.95
CA PHE A 23 -2.07 -2.78 -5.31
C PHE A 23 -1.03 -3.82 -4.87
N ASP A 24 0.26 -3.62 -5.19
CA ASP A 24 1.32 -4.53 -4.71
C ASP A 24 1.39 -4.57 -3.18
N PHE A 25 1.27 -3.39 -2.53
CA PHE A 25 1.18 -3.30 -1.09
C PHE A 25 0.03 -4.14 -0.54
N ALA A 26 -1.18 -4.02 -1.09
CA ALA A 26 -2.34 -4.82 -0.70
C ALA A 26 -2.08 -6.33 -0.86
N CYS A 27 -1.49 -6.76 -1.99
CA CYS A 27 -1.12 -8.17 -2.18
C CYS A 27 -0.12 -8.66 -1.12
N ARG A 28 0.87 -7.83 -0.76
CA ARG A 28 1.84 -8.18 0.29
C ARG A 28 1.20 -8.20 1.67
N ILE A 29 0.22 -7.33 1.95
CA ILE A 29 -0.58 -7.35 3.19
C ILE A 29 -1.39 -8.64 3.30
N VAL A 30 -2.01 -9.11 2.22
CA VAL A 30 -2.74 -10.41 2.19
C VAL A 30 -1.79 -11.57 2.52
N ARG A 31 -0.58 -11.59 1.95
CA ARG A 31 0.43 -12.60 2.28
C ARG A 31 0.91 -12.51 3.73
N LEU A 32 1.06 -11.28 4.25
CA LEU A 32 1.44 -11.04 5.64
C LEU A 32 0.35 -11.47 6.62
N TYR A 33 -0.92 -11.26 6.28
CA TYR A 33 -2.07 -11.73 7.05
C TYR A 33 -1.97 -13.24 7.30
N GLU A 34 -1.68 -14.03 6.27
CA GLU A 34 -1.49 -15.47 6.40
C GLU A 34 -0.34 -15.86 7.34
N ALA A 35 0.74 -15.07 7.38
CA ALA A 35 1.85 -15.29 8.30
C ALA A 35 1.49 -14.92 9.76
N LEU A 36 0.79 -13.80 9.96
CA LEU A 36 0.41 -13.31 11.28
C LEU A 36 -0.74 -14.11 11.91
N ARG A 37 -1.74 -14.54 11.13
CA ARG A 37 -2.88 -15.31 11.65
C ARG A 37 -2.48 -16.68 12.22
N ARG A 38 -1.34 -17.22 11.78
CA ARG A 38 -0.74 -18.46 12.32
C ARG A 38 -0.10 -18.24 13.68
N LYS A 39 0.17 -16.98 14.07
CA LYS A 39 0.59 -16.64 15.44
C LYS A 39 -0.66 -16.60 16.33
N ALA A 40 -0.64 -17.36 17.42
CA ALA A 40 -1.68 -17.26 18.44
C ALA A 40 -1.64 -15.88 19.13
N GLY A 41 -2.77 -15.47 19.74
CA GLY A 41 -2.82 -14.24 20.55
C GLY A 41 -2.83 -12.93 19.74
N PRO A 42 -2.12 -11.88 20.20
CA PRO A 42 -2.19 -10.53 19.62
C PRO A 42 -1.91 -10.44 18.11
N GLY A 43 -1.08 -11.35 17.58
CA GLY A 43 -0.77 -11.42 16.15
C GLY A 43 -2.01 -11.62 15.27
N ARG A 44 -2.99 -12.42 15.72
CA ARG A 44 -4.24 -12.64 14.98
C ARG A 44 -5.12 -11.39 14.93
N ALA A 45 -5.25 -10.68 16.04
CA ALA A 45 -6.02 -9.44 16.09
C ALA A 45 -5.39 -8.36 15.19
N ILE A 46 -4.08 -8.17 15.29
CA ILE A 46 -3.32 -7.23 14.45
C ILE A 46 -3.45 -7.61 12.98
N SER A 47 -3.34 -8.90 12.63
CA SER A 47 -3.48 -9.35 11.23
C SER A 47 -4.80 -8.91 10.61
N THR A 48 -5.90 -8.97 11.37
CA THR A 48 -7.23 -8.61 10.87
C THR A 48 -7.36 -7.10 10.67
N GLN A 49 -6.81 -6.29 11.58
CA GLN A 49 -6.80 -4.83 11.43
C GLN A 49 -5.92 -4.40 10.24
N LEU A 50 -4.76 -5.02 10.11
CA LEU A 50 -3.82 -4.74 9.03
C LEU A 50 -4.36 -5.18 7.66
N LEU A 51 -5.04 -6.33 7.59
CA LEU A 51 -5.69 -6.78 6.36
C LEU A 51 -6.71 -5.74 5.88
N LYS A 52 -7.62 -5.32 6.77
CA LYS A 52 -8.67 -4.34 6.44
C LYS A 52 -8.07 -3.01 5.98
N SER A 53 -7.22 -2.41 6.80
CA SER A 53 -6.64 -1.10 6.52
C SER A 53 -5.74 -1.15 5.27
N GLY A 54 -4.85 -2.13 5.17
CA GLY A 54 -3.88 -2.23 4.08
C GLY A 54 -4.52 -2.44 2.71
N THR A 55 -5.58 -3.24 2.60
CA THR A 55 -6.30 -3.41 1.32
C THR A 55 -7.21 -2.23 0.99
N SER A 56 -7.70 -1.51 2.00
CA SER A 56 -8.62 -0.38 1.83
C SER A 56 -7.95 0.83 1.16
N ILE A 57 -6.62 0.97 1.26
CA ILE A 57 -5.87 2.06 0.62
C ILE A 57 -6.07 2.03 -0.90
N GLY A 58 -5.73 0.90 -1.54
CA GLY A 58 -5.86 0.73 -2.99
C GLY A 58 -7.32 0.78 -3.43
N ALA A 59 -8.23 0.15 -2.68
CA ALA A 59 -9.66 0.18 -2.98
C ALA A 59 -10.22 1.61 -3.04
N ASN A 60 -9.89 2.47 -2.07
CA ASN A 60 -10.33 3.86 -2.08
C ASN A 60 -9.67 4.68 -3.20
N LEU A 61 -8.43 4.37 -3.60
CA LEU A 61 -7.79 5.01 -4.75
C LEU A 61 -8.45 4.62 -6.07
N GLU A 62 -8.83 3.35 -6.24
CA GLU A 62 -9.61 2.90 -7.41
C GLU A 62 -10.97 3.60 -7.48
N GLU A 63 -11.65 3.76 -6.34
CA GLU A 63 -12.89 4.56 -6.26
C GLU A 63 -12.64 6.03 -6.59
N ALA A 64 -11.54 6.63 -6.09
CA ALA A 64 -11.19 8.01 -6.39
C ALA A 64 -10.99 8.22 -7.91
N ARG A 65 -10.37 7.26 -8.60
CA ARG A 65 -10.13 7.31 -10.05
C ARG A 65 -11.42 7.32 -10.86
N GLY A 66 -12.46 6.63 -10.38
CA GLY A 66 -13.81 6.62 -10.98
C GLY A 66 -14.75 7.73 -10.46
N GLY A 67 -14.26 8.61 -9.58
CA GLY A 67 -15.08 9.60 -8.89
C GLY A 67 -15.71 10.63 -9.82
N GLN A 68 -16.91 11.11 -9.46
CA GLN A 68 -17.71 12.00 -10.31
C GLN A 68 -17.36 13.49 -10.15
N SER A 69 -16.59 13.85 -9.12
CA SER A 69 -16.21 15.23 -8.86
C SER A 69 -14.86 15.34 -8.14
N ARG A 70 -14.26 16.54 -8.17
CA ARG A 70 -13.04 16.83 -7.41
C ARG A 70 -13.21 16.66 -5.90
N ALA A 71 -14.41 16.97 -5.37
CA ALA A 71 -14.71 16.82 -3.95
C ALA A 71 -14.79 15.34 -3.55
N ASP A 72 -15.41 14.52 -4.41
CA ASP A 72 -15.47 13.06 -4.24
C ASP A 72 -14.07 12.45 -4.30
N PHE A 73 -13.27 12.81 -5.32
CA PHE A 73 -11.87 12.41 -5.42
C PHE A 73 -11.07 12.74 -4.14
N ALA A 74 -11.20 13.97 -3.63
CA ALA A 74 -10.51 14.40 -2.41
C ALA A 74 -10.97 13.60 -1.18
N SER A 75 -12.27 13.35 -1.06
CA SER A 75 -12.85 12.54 0.03
C SER A 75 -12.28 11.12 0.04
N LYS A 76 -12.26 10.45 -1.11
CA LYS A 76 -11.69 9.09 -1.26
C LYS A 76 -10.18 9.06 -0.99
N CYS A 77 -9.43 10.06 -1.45
CA CYS A 77 -8.01 10.19 -1.14
C CYS A 77 -7.76 10.42 0.36
N CYS A 78 -8.62 11.17 1.05
CA CYS A 78 -8.56 11.35 2.51
C CYS A 78 -8.78 10.04 3.26
N ILE A 79 -9.74 9.22 2.81
CA ILE A 79 -9.97 7.88 3.38
C ILE A 79 -8.73 7.00 3.14
N ALA A 80 -8.22 6.92 1.91
CA ALA A 80 -7.01 6.17 1.61
C ALA A 80 -5.82 6.60 2.49
N LEU A 81 -5.65 7.90 2.74
CA LEU A 81 -4.60 8.42 3.63
C LEU A 81 -4.79 7.96 5.09
N LYS A 82 -6.02 7.96 5.60
CA LYS A 82 -6.33 7.45 6.93
C LYS A 82 -5.94 5.97 7.05
N GLU A 83 -6.37 5.15 6.08
CA GLU A 83 -6.09 3.72 6.04
C GLU A 83 -4.58 3.43 5.91
N ALA A 84 -3.84 4.26 5.16
CA ALA A 84 -2.39 4.16 5.03
C ALA A 84 -1.67 4.45 6.36
N ARG A 85 -2.12 5.46 7.11
CA ARG A 85 -1.57 5.77 8.44
C ARG A 85 -1.84 4.66 9.44
N GLU A 86 -3.05 4.09 9.41
CA GLU A 86 -3.42 2.96 10.26
C GLU A 86 -2.59 1.71 9.92
N SER A 87 -2.45 1.39 8.63
CA SER A 87 -1.60 0.28 8.16
C SER A 87 -0.14 0.44 8.62
N HIS A 88 0.41 1.65 8.47
CA HIS A 88 1.76 1.97 8.93
C HIS A 88 1.91 1.79 10.45
N TYR A 89 0.91 2.23 11.23
CA TYR A 89 0.90 2.04 12.68
C TYR A 89 0.94 0.57 13.09
N TRP A 90 0.08 -0.25 12.49
CA TRP A 90 0.05 -1.70 12.78
C TRP A 90 1.34 -2.40 12.39
N LEU A 91 1.94 -2.05 11.24
CA LEU A 91 3.24 -2.59 10.83
C LEU A 91 4.36 -2.22 11.81
N ARG A 92 4.36 -0.99 12.35
CA ARG A 92 5.30 -0.58 13.39
C ARG A 92 5.13 -1.33 14.71
N ILE A 93 3.91 -1.71 15.07
CA ILE A 93 3.66 -2.58 16.23
C ILE A 93 4.24 -3.97 15.99
N VAL A 94 3.99 -4.56 14.81
CA VAL A 94 4.52 -5.88 14.45
C VAL A 94 6.05 -5.90 14.53
N ASP A 95 6.69 -4.83 14.03
CA ASP A 95 8.14 -4.62 14.08
C ASP A 95 8.66 -4.46 15.52
N ALA A 96 8.11 -3.50 16.27
CA ALA A 96 8.56 -3.17 17.62
C ALA A 96 8.37 -4.32 18.63
N CYS A 97 7.34 -5.14 18.45
CA CYS A 97 7.08 -6.31 19.29
C CYS A 97 7.79 -7.59 18.79
N GLY A 98 8.53 -7.53 17.69
CA GLY A 98 9.25 -8.69 17.15
C GLY A 98 8.35 -9.88 16.78
N ILE A 99 7.10 -9.62 16.37
CA ILE A 99 6.11 -10.67 16.08
C ILE A 99 6.54 -11.51 14.86
N LEU A 100 7.23 -10.86 13.91
CA LEU A 100 7.80 -11.46 12.71
C LEU A 100 9.23 -10.96 12.49
N PRO A 101 10.06 -11.68 11.71
CA PRO A 101 11.42 -11.26 11.41
C PRO A 101 11.49 -9.88 10.74
N LEU A 102 12.47 -9.07 11.15
CA LEU A 102 12.65 -7.70 10.66
C LEU A 102 12.74 -7.62 9.14
N GLN A 103 13.44 -8.57 8.50
CA GLN A 103 13.58 -8.61 7.04
C GLN A 103 12.24 -8.75 6.31
N SER A 104 11.22 -9.31 6.95
CA SER A 104 9.89 -9.49 6.37
C SER A 104 9.00 -8.26 6.56
N ILE A 105 9.24 -7.45 7.59
CA ILE A 105 8.36 -6.35 8.00
C ILE A 105 8.87 -4.98 7.57
N ARG A 106 10.17 -4.72 7.69
CA ARG A 106 10.75 -3.41 7.43
C ARG A 106 10.50 -2.89 6.01
N PRO A 107 10.54 -3.73 4.95
CA PRO A 107 10.15 -3.27 3.61
C PRO A 107 8.69 -2.84 3.50
N LEU A 108 7.78 -3.40 4.31
CA LEU A 108 6.37 -2.99 4.35
C LEU A 108 6.16 -1.72 5.16
N VAL A 109 6.88 -1.56 6.28
CA VAL A 109 6.87 -0.33 7.07
C VAL A 109 7.31 0.86 6.20
N ASN A 110 8.41 0.71 5.47
CA ASN A 110 8.94 1.76 4.60
C ASN A 110 7.94 2.11 3.49
N GLU A 111 7.39 1.10 2.80
CA GLU A 111 6.40 1.31 1.74
C GLU A 111 5.16 2.03 2.26
N ALA A 112 4.62 1.61 3.41
CA ALA A 112 3.46 2.27 4.01
C ALA A 112 3.75 3.75 4.34
N ASN A 113 4.95 4.06 4.82
CA ASN A 113 5.36 5.44 5.10
C ASN A 113 5.47 6.30 3.83
N GLU A 114 6.00 5.73 2.74
CA GLU A 114 6.06 6.42 1.44
C GLU A 114 4.67 6.65 0.85
N ILE A 115 3.78 5.66 0.93
CA ILE A 115 2.37 5.80 0.53
C ILE A 115 1.70 6.92 1.33
N VAL A 116 1.92 6.99 2.66
CA VAL A 116 1.42 8.09 3.50
C VAL A 116 1.92 9.46 3.03
N ALA A 117 3.20 9.57 2.68
CA ALA A 117 3.79 10.82 2.20
C ALA A 117 3.19 11.28 0.85
N ILE A 118 3.00 10.33 -0.07
CA ILE A 118 2.40 10.59 -1.38
C ILE A 118 0.93 11.00 -1.22
N LEU A 119 0.14 10.23 -0.49
CA LEU A 119 -1.28 10.52 -0.25
C LEU A 119 -1.47 11.85 0.50
N THR A 120 -0.58 12.19 1.44
CA THR A 120 -0.60 13.50 2.11
C THR A 120 -0.41 14.63 1.09
N THR A 121 0.49 14.46 0.13
CA THR A 121 0.73 15.44 -0.94
C THR A 121 -0.48 15.57 -1.87
N ILE A 122 -1.08 14.44 -2.26
CA ILE A 122 -2.30 14.40 -3.10
C ILE A 122 -3.44 15.15 -2.40
N VAL A 123 -3.75 14.78 -1.16
CA VAL A 123 -4.82 15.40 -0.35
C VAL A 123 -4.60 16.90 -0.20
N LYS A 124 -3.39 17.35 0.14
CA LYS A 124 -3.07 18.78 0.24
C LYS A 124 -3.35 19.52 -1.06
N ARG A 125 -2.97 18.95 -2.22
CA ARG A 125 -3.19 19.60 -3.52
C ARG A 125 -4.66 19.61 -3.93
N THR A 126 -5.44 18.62 -3.53
CA THR A 126 -6.86 18.53 -3.89
C THR A 126 -7.78 19.31 -2.96
N SER A 127 -7.43 19.42 -1.68
CA SER A 127 -8.20 20.10 -0.63
C SER A 127 -7.96 21.61 -0.56
N VAL A 128 -6.90 22.14 -1.18
CA VAL A 128 -6.70 23.59 -1.30
C VAL A 128 -7.72 24.14 -2.31
N ARG A 129 -8.66 24.92 -1.78
CA ARG A 129 -9.45 25.96 -2.45
C ARG A 129 -9.09 27.29 -1.80
#